data_AF-A0A522QWE2-F1
#
_entry.id   AF-A0A522QWE2-F1
#
_cell.length_a   1.000
_cell.length_b   1.000
_cell.length_c   1.000
_cell.angle_alpha   90.00
_cell.angle_beta   90.00
_cell.angle_gamma   90.00
#
_symmetry.space_group_name_H-M   'P 1'
#
loop_
_entity.id
_entity.type
_entity.pdbx_description
1 polymer ?
#
loop_
_entity_poly.entity_id
_entity_poly.type
_entity_poly.pdbx_seq_one_letter_code
_entity_poly.pdbx_strand_id
1 'polypeptide(L)'
;VPNPDWRDGLGSSLGAGIRAVRERFQGASAALVCLADHPLLDARALLTILERHAQEPRHIFAADHAGAPGPPVLFPADCFSELAAWHGAEGAQAWLRRQGTRVARVPLDVTDVDTPADLDRVQQQLARGA
;
A
#
# COMPACT_ATOMS: atom_id res chain seq x y z
N VAL A 1 -5.95 1.11 -13.07
CA VAL A 1 -7.12 1.60 -13.84
C VAL A 1 -7.06 3.11 -13.91
N PRO A 2 -7.51 3.76 -14.98
CA PRO A 2 -7.61 5.22 -15.00
C PRO A 2 -8.58 5.71 -13.93
N ASN A 3 -8.20 6.78 -13.21
CA ASN A 3 -9.07 7.46 -12.26
C ASN A 3 -9.34 8.89 -12.79
N PRO A 4 -10.52 9.18 -13.35
CA PRO A 4 -10.84 10.53 -13.82
C PRO A 4 -10.91 11.56 -12.67
N ASP A 5 -11.23 11.09 -11.46
CA ASP A 5 -11.44 11.91 -10.27
C ASP A 5 -10.16 12.06 -9.44
N TRP A 6 -8.97 11.84 -10.03
CA TRP A 6 -7.68 11.88 -9.32
C TRP A 6 -7.43 13.20 -8.57
N ARG A 7 -8.05 14.30 -9.04
CA ARG A 7 -7.96 15.63 -8.40
C ARG A 7 -8.63 15.68 -7.04
N ASP A 8 -9.55 14.77 -6.74
CA ASP A 8 -10.17 14.65 -5.43
C ASP A 8 -9.17 14.10 -4.40
N GLY A 9 -8.04 13.55 -4.86
CA GLY A 9 -6.88 13.16 -4.06
C GLY A 9 -6.75 11.64 -3.86
N LEU A 10 -5.88 11.23 -2.94
CA LEU A 10 -5.40 9.85 -2.84
C LEU A 10 -6.50 8.83 -2.57
N GLY A 11 -7.52 9.22 -1.81
CA GLY A 11 -8.66 8.38 -1.49
C GLY A 11 -9.45 7.95 -2.73
N SER A 12 -9.63 8.85 -3.70
CA SER A 12 -10.30 8.54 -4.97
C SER A 12 -9.56 7.47 -5.77
N SER A 13 -8.23 7.53 -5.81
CA SER A 13 -7.37 6.59 -6.54
C SER A 13 -7.36 5.21 -5.87
N LEU A 14 -7.30 5.17 -4.54
CA LEU A 14 -7.44 3.92 -3.79
C LEU A 14 -8.80 3.27 -4.05
N GLY A 15 -9.89 4.03 -3.94
CA GLY A 15 -11.24 3.53 -4.18
C GLY A 15 -11.43 3.01 -5.61
N ALA A 16 -10.93 3.74 -6.60
CA ALA A 16 -10.93 3.30 -8.00
C ALA A 16 -10.16 1.99 -8.21
N GLY A 17 -8.98 1.87 -7.59
CA GLY A 17 -8.18 0.64 -7.63
C GLY A 17 -8.91 -0.55 -7.02
N ILE A 18 -9.48 -0.41 -5.82
CA ILE A 18 -10.18 -1.50 -5.14
C ILE A 18 -11.46 -1.91 -5.88
N ARG A 19 -12.23 -0.96 -6.43
CA ARG A 19 -13.37 -1.28 -7.31
C ARG A 19 -12.96 -2.17 -8.48
N ALA A 20 -11.86 -1.80 -9.15
CA ALA A 20 -11.35 -2.59 -10.26
C ALA A 20 -10.89 -3.99 -9.85
N VAL A 21 -10.29 -4.15 -8.66
CA VAL A 21 -9.93 -5.48 -8.12
C VAL A 21 -11.20 -6.32 -7.94
N ARG A 22 -12.24 -5.77 -7.28
CA ARG A 22 -13.51 -6.47 -7.03
C ARG A 22 -14.20 -6.91 -8.31
N GLU A 23 -14.22 -6.04 -9.32
CA GLU A 23 -14.90 -6.29 -10.60
C GLU A 23 -14.18 -7.34 -11.44
N ARG A 24 -12.84 -7.29 -11.48
CA ARG A 24 -12.03 -8.15 -12.36
C ARG A 24 -11.66 -9.48 -11.74
N PHE A 25 -11.56 -9.55 -10.41
CA PHE A 25 -11.06 -10.71 -9.68
C PHE A 25 -12.05 -11.11 -8.58
N GLN A 26 -13.19 -11.70 -8.98
CA GLN A 26 -14.31 -12.05 -8.08
C GLN A 26 -14.00 -13.10 -6.98
N GLY A 27 -12.75 -13.53 -6.84
CA GLY A 27 -12.26 -14.41 -5.77
C GLY A 27 -10.98 -13.94 -5.10
N ALA A 28 -10.56 -12.68 -5.32
CA ALA A 28 -9.39 -12.13 -4.66
C ALA A 28 -9.58 -12.11 -3.13
N SER A 29 -8.69 -12.77 -2.39
CA SER A 29 -8.72 -12.80 -0.92
C SER A 29 -8.10 -11.56 -0.28
N ALA A 30 -7.29 -10.82 -1.03
CA ALA A 30 -6.63 -9.60 -0.60
C ALA A 30 -6.17 -8.74 -1.80
N ALA A 31 -5.87 -7.48 -1.53
CA ALA A 31 -5.24 -6.54 -2.46
C ALA A 31 -4.01 -5.93 -1.80
N LEU A 32 -2.86 -6.05 -2.46
CA LEU A 32 -1.61 -5.40 -2.07
C LEU A 32 -1.47 -4.10 -2.86
N VAL A 33 -1.48 -2.98 -2.14
CA VAL A 33 -1.35 -1.63 -2.70
C VAL A 33 0.07 -1.13 -2.44
N CYS A 34 0.80 -0.82 -3.50
CA CYS A 34 2.14 -0.24 -3.46
C CYS A 34 2.11 1.18 -4.05
N LEU A 35 3.06 2.02 -3.64
CA LEU A 35 3.33 3.29 -4.32
C LEU A 35 4.40 3.11 -5.39
N ALA A 36 4.31 3.92 -6.44
CA ALA A 36 5.20 3.81 -7.61
C ALA A 36 6.58 4.48 -7.38
N ASP A 37 6.65 5.35 -6.38
CA ASP A 37 7.80 6.15 -5.95
C ASP A 37 8.57 5.52 -4.78
N HIS A 38 8.33 4.23 -4.48
CA HIS A 38 9.15 3.40 -3.58
C HIS A 38 10.14 2.51 -4.37
N PRO A 39 11.21 3.05 -5.00
CA PRO A 39 12.08 2.28 -5.91
C PRO A 39 12.95 1.23 -5.22
N LEU A 40 13.16 1.34 -3.90
CA LEU A 40 13.95 0.38 -3.12
C LEU A 40 13.14 -0.83 -2.64
N LEU A 41 11.83 -0.82 -2.85
CA LEU A 41 10.95 -1.91 -2.44
C LEU A 41 11.19 -3.13 -3.33
N ASP A 42 11.79 -4.18 -2.76
CA ASP A 42 12.12 -5.40 -3.49
C ASP A 42 11.00 -6.45 -3.46
N ALA A 43 11.13 -7.47 -4.30
CA ALA A 43 10.16 -8.56 -4.35
C ALA A 43 10.08 -9.37 -3.05
N ARG A 44 11.18 -9.47 -2.29
CA ARG A 44 11.24 -10.24 -1.03
C ARG A 44 10.41 -9.56 0.06
N ALA A 45 10.42 -8.23 0.12
CA ALA A 45 9.57 -7.44 0.99
C ALA A 45 8.08 -7.69 0.72
N LEU A 46 7.68 -7.70 -0.55
CA LEU A 46 6.29 -7.98 -0.94
C LEU A 46 5.89 -9.43 -0.62
N LEU A 47 6.78 -10.40 -0.91
CA LEU A 47 6.55 -11.80 -0.57
C LEU A 47 6.38 -12.01 0.93
N THR A 48 7.15 -11.30 1.77
CA THR A 48 7.02 -11.36 3.23
C THR A 48 5.62 -10.93 3.69
N ILE A 49 5.06 -9.88 3.08
CA ILE A 49 3.68 -9.44 3.37
C ILE A 49 2.67 -10.52 2.96
N LEU A 50 2.84 -11.12 1.79
CA LEU A 50 1.93 -12.17 1.28
C LEU A 50 1.98 -13.44 2.14
N GLU A 51 3.17 -13.86 2.56
CA GLU A 51 3.36 -15.02 3.44
C GLU A 51 2.70 -14.82 4.81
N ARG A 52 2.84 -13.63 5.40
CA ARG A 52 2.17 -13.30 6.67
C ARG A 52 0.65 -13.29 6.51
N HIS A 53 0.14 -12.75 5.41
CA HIS A 53 -1.29 -12.79 5.11
C HIS A 53 -1.81 -14.22 4.95
N ALA A 54 -1.03 -15.13 4.33
CA ALA A 54 -1.42 -16.54 4.21
C ALA A 54 -1.59 -17.21 5.58
N GLN A 55 -0.82 -16.80 6.59
CA GLN A 55 -0.93 -17.29 7.97
C GLN A 55 -2.08 -16.62 8.73
N GLU A 56 -2.33 -15.34 8.45
CA GLU A 56 -3.28 -14.50 9.17
C GLU A 56 -4.22 -13.73 8.20
N PRO A 57 -5.15 -14.41 7.53
CA PRO A 57 -5.88 -13.87 6.38
C PRO A 57 -6.84 -12.71 6.69
N ARG A 58 -7.08 -12.41 7.97
CA ARG A 58 -7.94 -11.30 8.41
C ARG A 58 -7.16 -10.05 8.82
N HIS A 59 -5.86 -10.15 9.02
CA HIS A 59 -5.01 -9.01 9.37
C HIS A 59 -4.71 -8.14 8.15
N ILE A 60 -4.54 -6.85 8.42
CA ILE A 60 -4.00 -5.87 7.49
C ILE A 60 -2.50 -5.81 7.71
N PHE A 61 -1.71 -5.92 6.65
CA PHE A 61 -0.26 -5.82 6.74
C PHE A 61 0.18 -4.52 6.08
N ALA A 62 0.78 -3.62 6.84
CA ALA A 62 1.26 -2.34 6.33
C ALA A 62 2.76 -2.20 6.63
N ALA A 63 3.50 -1.46 5.80
CA ALA A 63 4.84 -1.07 6.16
C ALA A 63 4.84 -0.12 7.36
N ASP A 64 5.92 -0.16 8.16
CA ASP A 64 6.14 0.80 9.24
C ASP A 64 6.88 2.05 8.74
N HIS A 65 6.13 3.13 8.58
CA HIS A 65 6.62 4.46 8.25
C HIS A 65 6.94 5.22 9.54
N ALA A 66 8.12 4.97 10.12
CA ALA A 66 8.60 5.65 11.31
C ALA A 66 7.57 5.72 12.47
N GLY A 67 6.86 4.62 12.73
CA GLY A 67 5.83 4.55 13.77
C GLY A 67 4.39 4.66 13.25
N ALA A 68 4.20 4.84 11.94
CA ALA A 68 2.91 4.94 11.28
C ALA A 68 2.68 3.77 10.32
N PRO A 69 1.46 3.19 10.23
CA PRO A 69 1.16 2.25 9.16
C PRO A 69 1.01 2.99 7.82
N GLY A 70 1.68 2.50 6.79
CA GLY A 70 1.63 3.06 5.43
C GLY A 70 2.01 2.05 4.34
N PRO A 71 2.06 2.47 3.06
CA PRO A 71 2.34 1.58 1.94
C PRO A 71 3.73 0.91 1.97
N PRO A 72 3.91 -0.28 1.36
CA PRO A 72 2.87 -1.13 0.83
C PRO A 72 1.88 -1.60 1.90
N VAL A 73 0.60 -1.70 1.53
CA VAL A 73 -0.47 -2.20 2.41
C VAL A 73 -1.21 -3.32 1.74
N LEU A 74 -1.31 -4.46 2.42
CA LEU A 74 -2.21 -5.55 2.07
C LEU A 74 -3.53 -5.41 2.83
N PHE A 75 -4.61 -5.23 2.07
CA PHE A 75 -5.96 -5.22 2.59
C PHE A 75 -6.64 -6.57 2.32
N PRO A 76 -7.16 -7.26 3.34
CA PRO A 76 -7.99 -8.45 3.12
C PRO A 76 -9.33 -8.10 2.47
N ALA A 77 -9.95 -9.08 1.82
CA ALA A 77 -11.14 -8.87 0.98
C ALA A 77 -12.34 -8.25 1.71
N ASP A 78 -12.47 -8.45 3.02
CA ASP A 78 -13.55 -7.86 3.81
C ASP A 78 -13.39 -6.33 3.98
N CYS A 79 -12.21 -5.77 3.74
CA CYS A 79 -12.00 -4.33 3.66
C CYS A 79 -12.50 -3.74 2.33
N PHE A 80 -12.69 -4.55 1.28
CA PHE A 80 -12.92 -4.03 -0.07
C PHE A 80 -14.21 -3.25 -0.21
N SER A 81 -15.28 -3.60 0.52
CA SER A 81 -16.54 -2.87 0.43
C SER A 81 -16.40 -1.43 0.91
N GLU A 82 -15.73 -1.23 2.04
CA GLU A 82 -15.45 0.08 2.61
C GLU A 82 -14.48 0.87 1.73
N LEU A 83 -13.35 0.25 1.36
CA LEU A 83 -12.32 0.90 0.55
C LEU A 83 -12.81 1.24 -0.87
N ALA A 84 -13.70 0.45 -1.47
CA ALA A 84 -14.29 0.76 -2.78
C ALA A 84 -15.19 2.00 -2.77
N ALA A 85 -15.75 2.36 -1.61
CA ALA A 85 -16.54 3.56 -1.40
C ALA A 85 -15.66 4.77 -1.02
N TRP A 86 -14.36 4.57 -0.84
CA TRP A 86 -13.42 5.63 -0.46
C TRP A 86 -13.32 6.69 -1.54
N HIS A 87 -13.28 7.95 -1.10
CA HIS A 87 -13.14 9.13 -1.96
C HIS A 87 -12.44 10.26 -1.19
N GLY A 88 -12.12 11.35 -1.90
CA GLY A 88 -11.55 12.55 -1.30
C GLY A 88 -10.03 12.49 -1.07
N ALA A 89 -9.54 13.52 -0.37
CA ALA A 89 -8.12 13.85 -0.35
C ALA A 89 -7.29 12.84 0.46
N GLU A 90 -7.88 12.31 1.53
CA GLU A 90 -7.20 11.45 2.48
C GLU A 90 -6.99 10.04 1.92
N GLY A 91 -5.73 9.58 1.94
CA GLY A 91 -5.41 8.17 1.74
C GLY A 91 -5.81 7.31 2.95
N ALA A 92 -5.47 6.03 2.92
CA ALA A 92 -5.87 5.08 3.97
C ALA A 92 -5.12 5.23 5.31
N GLN A 93 -4.15 6.14 5.46
CA GLN A 93 -3.33 6.19 6.68
C GLN A 93 -4.15 6.45 7.95
N ALA A 94 -5.04 7.46 7.94
CA ALA A 94 -5.90 7.76 9.08
C ALA A 94 -6.83 6.59 9.41
N TRP A 95 -7.32 5.91 8.38
CA TRP A 95 -8.14 4.71 8.52
C TRP A 95 -7.37 3.54 9.15
N LEU A 96 -6.15 3.27 8.69
CA LEU A 96 -5.30 2.21 9.22
C LEU A 96 -5.08 2.39 10.72
N ARG A 97 -4.87 3.62 11.18
CA ARG A 97 -4.74 3.91 12.62
C ARG A 97 -5.98 3.53 13.42
N ARG A 98 -7.18 3.65 12.83
CA ARG A 98 -8.46 3.29 13.46
C ARG A 98 -8.72 1.79 13.49
N GLN A 99 -8.05 1.01 12.64
CA GLN A 99 -8.17 -0.45 12.61
C GLN A 99 -7.43 -1.12 13.81
N GLY A 100 -6.61 -0.38 14.54
CA GLY A 100 -6.02 -0.82 15.81
C GLY A 100 -5.17 -2.08 15.67
N THR A 101 -5.43 -3.08 16.53
CA THR A 101 -4.68 -4.35 16.57
C THR A 101 -4.82 -5.20 15.30
N ARG A 102 -5.77 -4.86 14.42
CA ARG A 102 -5.92 -5.52 13.11
C ARG A 102 -4.77 -5.19 12.14
N VAL A 103 -4.01 -4.12 12.39
CA VAL A 103 -2.88 -3.72 11.55
C VAL A 103 -1.57 -4.23 12.11
N ALA A 104 -1.00 -5.21 11.43
CA ALA A 104 0.37 -5.66 11.67
C ALA A 104 1.33 -4.79 10.85
N ARG A 105 2.30 -4.17 11.52
CA ARG A 105 3.35 -3.36 10.88
C ARG A 105 4.56 -4.22 10.53
N VAL A 106 5.02 -4.11 9.28
CA VAL A 106 6.17 -4.84 8.75
C VAL A 106 7.31 -3.85 8.52
N PRO A 107 8.50 -4.05 9.12
CA PRO A 107 9.63 -3.17 8.89
C PRO A 107 10.17 -3.40 7.47
N LEU A 108 10.02 -2.40 6.59
CA LEU A 108 10.44 -2.43 5.19
C LEU A 108 11.14 -1.11 4.84
N ASP A 109 12.02 -1.13 3.83
CA ASP A 109 12.53 0.11 3.23
C ASP A 109 11.48 0.66 2.28
N VAL A 110 10.94 1.82 2.65
CA VAL A 110 9.84 2.53 1.97
C VAL A 110 10.26 3.96 1.67
N THR A 111 11.52 4.14 1.28
CA THR A 111 12.06 5.45 0.91
C THR A 111 11.32 6.00 -0.31
N ASP A 112 10.68 7.15 -0.13
CA ASP A 112 10.00 7.92 -1.18
C ASP A 112 11.00 8.70 -2.06
N VAL A 113 10.66 8.85 -3.34
CA VAL A 113 11.39 9.71 -4.28
C VAL A 113 10.49 10.82 -4.80
N ASP A 114 10.45 11.92 -4.06
CA ASP A 114 9.66 13.12 -4.40
C ASP A 114 10.48 14.18 -5.13
N THR A 115 11.78 14.25 -4.84
CA THR A 115 12.67 15.29 -5.34
C THR A 115 13.84 14.74 -6.16
N PRO A 116 14.45 15.56 -7.03
CA PRO A 116 15.69 15.16 -7.71
C PRO A 116 16.80 14.72 -6.74
N ALA A 117 16.87 15.33 -5.54
CA ALA A 117 17.85 14.94 -4.53
C ALA A 117 17.57 13.54 -3.93
N ASP A 118 16.30 13.16 -3.81
CA ASP A 118 15.92 11.80 -3.39
C ASP A 118 16.28 10.78 -4.46
N LEU A 119 16.07 11.14 -5.74
CA LEU A 119 16.48 10.31 -6.87
C LEU A 119 17.99 10.07 -6.86
N ASP A 120 18.80 11.13 -6.70
CA ASP A 120 20.26 11.02 -6.62
C ASP A 120 20.70 10.10 -5.46
N ARG A 121 20.04 10.23 -4.29
CA ARG A 121 20.31 9.40 -3.11
C ARG A 121 20.03 7.92 -3.40
N VAL A 122 18.86 7.62 -3.96
CA VAL A 122 18.45 6.25 -4.30
C VAL A 122 19.38 5.65 -5.35
N GLN A 123 19.76 6.41 -6.38
CA GLN A 123 20.70 5.94 -7.40
C GLN A 123 22.05 5.54 -6.80
N GLN A 124 22.57 6.32 -5.84
CA GLN A 124 23.80 5.98 -5.14
C GLN A 124 23.64 4.72 -4.27
N GLN A 125 22.50 4.53 -3.61
CA GLN A 125 22.23 3.33 -2.81
C GLN A 125 22.16 2.08 -3.69
N LEU A 126 21.42 2.15 -4.81
CA LEU A 126 21.31 1.06 -5.77
C LEU A 126 22.68 0.70 -6.37
N ALA A 127 23.51 1.70 -6.69
CA ALA A 127 24.86 1.48 -7.19
C ALA A 127 25.82 0.84 -6.16
N ARG A 128 25.54 0.99 -4.86
CA ARG A 128 26.33 0.38 -3.76
C ARG A 128 25.84 -1.01 -3.36
N GLY A 129 24.59 -1.34 -3.65
CA GLY A 129 23.95 -2.62 -3.34
C GLY A 129 23.97 -3.65 -4.47
N ALA A 130 24.42 -3.26 -5.67
CA ALA A 130 24.61 -4.13 -6.84
C ALA A 130 25.95 -4.87 -6.83
#